data_AF-A0AAW8TG35-F1
#
_entry.id   AF-A0AAW8TG35-F1
#
_cell.length_a   1.000
_cell.length_b   1.000
_cell.length_c   1.000
_cell.angle_alpha   90.00
_cell.angle_beta   90.00
_cell.angle_gamma   90.00
#
_symmetry.space_group_name_H-M   'P 1'
#
loop_
_entity.id
_entity.type
_entity.pdbx_description
1 polymer ?
#
loop_
_entity_poly.entity_id
_entity_poly.type
_entity_poly.pdbx_seq_one_letter_code
_entity_poly.pdbx_strand_id
1 'polypeptide(L)'
;LNLEIEISANDHIESTIATYHRENLATQEEAESGESDEKLMTPLATKQAIEKRSILLIGDQNVDGAKNFLVTPTANNKKLLTVDDYSYSKNLYKGAMYFTDTNSIPFSIDDVKTGLVFVLGRYNSTEGVLGTGFYTHIIRKEAFISRLSKEFRLTIADTYKSIFISNGLIKGEVDNYNDATKRLFAVVEVNAI
;
A
#
# COMPACT_ATOMS: atom_id res chain seq x y z
N LEU A 1 16.14 37.89 -59.94
CA LEU A 1 17.37 37.17 -60.35
C LEU A 1 16.93 35.76 -60.70
N ASN A 2 17.00 35.37 -61.98
CA ASN A 2 16.75 33.97 -62.38
C ASN A 2 18.10 33.28 -62.50
N LEU A 3 18.23 32.11 -61.88
CA LEU A 3 19.41 31.26 -61.96
C LEU A 3 19.01 30.02 -62.76
N GLU A 4 19.66 29.80 -63.90
CA GLU A 4 19.56 28.57 -64.70
C GLU A 4 20.81 27.74 -64.41
N ILE A 5 20.62 26.49 -63.98
CA ILE A 5 21.69 25.55 -63.64
C ILE A 5 21.48 24.30 -64.48
N GLU A 6 22.52 23.87 -65.18
CA GLU A 6 22.51 22.66 -65.99
C GLU A 6 22.85 21.45 -65.09
N ILE A 7 21.91 20.51 -64.95
CA ILE A 7 22.06 19.28 -64.16
C ILE A 7 21.62 18.07 -65.00
N SER A 8 22.14 16.88 -64.70
CA SER A 8 21.64 15.68 -65.37
C SER A 8 20.22 15.34 -64.91
N ALA A 9 19.44 14.69 -65.78
CA ALA A 9 18.10 14.24 -65.42
C ALA A 9 18.10 13.25 -64.26
N ASN A 10 19.14 12.40 -64.15
CA ASN A 10 19.28 11.45 -63.04
C ASN A 10 19.49 12.17 -61.71
N ASP A 11 20.40 13.15 -61.67
CA ASP A 11 20.65 13.93 -60.44
C ASP A 11 19.40 14.69 -60.00
N HIS A 12 18.63 15.20 -60.96
CA HIS A 12 17.35 15.85 -60.68
C HIS A 12 16.32 14.89 -60.05
N ILE A 13 16.19 13.68 -60.60
CA ILE A 13 15.28 12.64 -60.09
C ILE A 13 15.70 12.21 -58.67
N GLU A 14 16.99 11.93 -58.46
CA GLU A 14 17.51 11.53 -57.14
C GLU A 14 17.29 12.62 -56.08
N SER A 15 17.57 13.88 -56.42
CA SER A 15 17.32 15.03 -55.53
C SER A 15 15.84 15.18 -55.17
N THR A 16 14.95 14.93 -56.14
CA THR A 16 13.51 15.01 -55.94
C THR A 16 13.03 13.90 -55.00
N ILE A 17 13.43 12.65 -55.25
CA ILE A 17 13.09 11.48 -54.39
C ILE A 17 13.65 11.69 -52.97
N ALA A 18 14.88 12.16 -52.83
CA ALA A 18 15.49 12.41 -51.52
C ALA A 18 14.79 13.54 -50.74
N THR A 19 14.20 14.51 -51.44
CA THR A 19 13.39 15.57 -50.82
C THR A 19 12.06 15.02 -50.35
N TYR A 20 11.31 14.33 -51.21
CA TYR A 20 10.05 13.67 -50.84
C TYR A 20 10.22 12.66 -49.70
N HIS A 21 11.28 11.86 -49.73
CA HIS A 21 11.56 10.90 -48.67
C HIS A 21 11.77 11.60 -47.31
N ARG A 22 12.53 12.71 -47.28
CA ARG A 22 12.73 13.49 -46.06
C ARG A 22 11.46 14.20 -45.58
N GLU A 23 10.67 14.77 -46.49
CA GLU A 23 9.41 15.44 -46.14
C GLU A 23 8.41 14.48 -45.50
N ASN A 24 8.42 13.21 -45.90
CA ASN A 24 7.54 12.18 -45.36
C ASN A 24 8.05 11.54 -44.06
N LEU A 25 9.28 11.85 -43.61
CA LEU A 25 9.77 11.39 -42.31
C LEU A 25 9.25 12.28 -41.18
N ALA A 26 8.78 11.66 -40.11
CA ALA A 26 8.40 12.35 -38.90
C ALA A 26 9.65 12.93 -38.22
N THR A 27 9.57 14.20 -37.84
CA THR A 27 10.46 14.81 -36.85
C THR A 27 10.25 14.15 -35.48
N GLN A 28 11.17 14.39 -34.54
CA GLN A 28 11.03 13.87 -33.18
C GLN A 28 9.72 14.36 -32.52
N GLU A 29 9.38 15.64 -32.70
CA GLU A 29 8.16 16.22 -32.13
C GLU A 29 6.90 15.59 -32.72
N GLU A 30 6.84 15.40 -34.04
CA GLU A 30 5.74 14.70 -34.71
C GLU A 30 5.64 13.23 -34.27
N ALA A 31 6.78 12.56 -34.04
CA ALA A 31 6.80 11.19 -33.55
C ALA A 31 6.30 11.08 -32.10
N GLU A 32 6.64 12.04 -31.25
CA GLU A 32 6.23 12.09 -29.85
C GLU A 32 4.76 12.52 -29.66
N SER A 33 4.22 13.38 -30.52
CA SER A 33 2.80 13.73 -30.53
C SER A 33 1.96 12.61 -31.15
N GLY A 34 2.45 11.96 -32.20
CA GLY A 34 1.78 10.84 -32.87
C GLY A 34 0.40 11.21 -33.43
N GLU A 35 0.22 12.45 -33.85
CA GLU A 35 -1.05 12.99 -34.36
C GLU A 35 -1.21 12.88 -35.88
N SER A 36 -0.11 12.66 -36.62
CA SER A 36 -0.12 12.54 -38.08
C SER A 36 -0.18 11.07 -38.52
N ASP A 37 -1.07 10.77 -39.48
CA ASP A 37 -1.19 9.49 -40.17
C ASP A 37 -0.46 9.45 -41.53
N GLU A 38 0.03 10.60 -42.02
CA GLU A 38 0.75 10.73 -43.30
C GLU A 38 2.28 10.58 -43.17
N LYS A 39 2.83 10.71 -41.95
CA LYS A 39 4.28 10.70 -41.68
C LYS A 39 4.79 9.32 -41.25
N LEU A 40 6.01 8.99 -41.67
CA LEU A 40 6.70 7.75 -41.33
C LEU A 40 7.72 7.97 -40.21
N MET A 41 7.68 7.15 -39.16
CA MET A 41 8.73 7.12 -38.14
C MET A 41 9.90 6.22 -38.57
N THR A 42 11.11 6.64 -38.24
CA THR A 42 12.28 5.74 -38.29
C THR A 42 12.26 4.77 -37.11
N PRO A 43 12.96 3.61 -37.19
CA PRO A 43 13.04 2.69 -36.06
C PRO A 43 13.51 3.33 -34.75
N LEU A 44 14.40 4.33 -34.82
CA LEU A 44 14.87 5.07 -33.65
C LEU A 44 13.76 5.95 -33.06
N ALA A 45 13.08 6.74 -33.91
CA ALA A 45 11.99 7.61 -33.48
C ALA A 45 10.83 6.78 -32.87
N THR A 46 10.51 5.63 -33.47
CA THR A 46 9.52 4.70 -32.92
C THR A 46 9.92 4.20 -31.53
N LYS A 47 11.18 3.80 -31.34
CA LYS A 47 11.67 3.36 -30.02
C LYS A 47 11.51 4.47 -28.98
N GLN A 48 11.94 5.69 -29.29
CA GLN A 48 11.87 6.83 -28.39
C GLN A 48 10.43 7.18 -28.00
N ALA A 49 9.51 7.20 -28.99
CA ALA A 49 8.10 7.49 -28.74
C ALA A 49 7.43 6.43 -27.84
N ILE A 50 7.77 5.14 -28.01
CA ILE A 50 7.27 4.06 -27.15
C ILE A 50 7.82 4.19 -25.73
N GLU A 51 9.12 4.41 -25.56
CA GLU A 51 9.75 4.55 -24.24
C GLU A 51 9.17 5.73 -23.45
N LYS A 52 8.86 6.85 -24.12
CA LYS A 52 8.27 8.03 -23.48
C LYS A 52 6.82 7.82 -22.98
N ARG A 53 6.08 6.89 -23.59
CA ARG A 53 4.65 6.64 -23.32
C ARG A 53 4.39 5.39 -22.48
N SER A 54 5.42 4.60 -22.19
CA SER A 54 5.30 3.31 -21.51
C SER A 54 5.97 3.34 -20.13
N ILE A 55 5.56 2.40 -19.29
CA ILE A 55 6.25 2.08 -18.03
C ILE A 55 7.37 1.11 -18.38
N LEU A 56 8.60 1.43 -17.96
CA LEU A 56 9.77 0.58 -18.21
C LEU A 56 9.77 -0.64 -17.28
N LEU A 57 10.36 -1.75 -17.73
CA LEU A 57 10.44 -2.98 -16.93
C LEU A 57 11.57 -2.95 -15.88
N ILE A 58 12.53 -2.05 -16.04
CA ILE A 58 13.73 -1.94 -15.20
C ILE A 58 14.03 -0.47 -14.91
N GLY A 59 14.73 -0.23 -13.79
CA GLY A 59 15.11 1.10 -13.35
C GLY A 59 14.02 1.80 -12.54
N ASP A 60 14.44 2.86 -11.84
CA ASP A 60 13.53 3.69 -11.05
C ASP A 60 12.75 4.62 -11.98
N GLN A 61 11.45 4.76 -11.73
CA GLN A 61 10.59 5.65 -12.51
C GLN A 61 9.42 6.18 -11.67
N ASN A 62 9.02 7.41 -11.98
CA ASN A 62 7.78 7.99 -11.45
C ASN A 62 6.65 7.69 -12.42
N VAL A 63 5.52 7.20 -11.90
CA VAL A 63 4.33 6.87 -12.70
C VAL A 63 3.16 7.66 -12.17
N ASP A 64 2.62 8.57 -13.00
CA ASP A 64 1.48 9.42 -12.63
C ASP A 64 0.14 8.79 -13.03
N GLY A 65 -0.95 9.27 -12.41
CA GLY A 65 -2.33 8.83 -12.64
C GLY A 65 -2.69 7.50 -11.98
N ALA A 66 -3.99 7.31 -11.71
CA ALA A 66 -4.50 6.10 -11.05
C ALA A 66 -4.16 4.81 -11.83
N LYS A 67 -3.82 3.75 -11.09
CA LYS A 67 -3.54 2.41 -11.64
C LYS A 67 -4.47 1.38 -11.02
N ASN A 68 -5.35 0.80 -11.84
CA ASN A 68 -6.27 -0.24 -11.42
C ASN A 68 -5.68 -1.61 -11.78
N PHE A 69 -5.17 -2.33 -10.77
CA PHE A 69 -4.67 -3.68 -10.95
C PHE A 69 -5.82 -4.68 -10.81
N LEU A 70 -6.01 -5.57 -11.81
CA LEU A 70 -7.04 -6.61 -11.79
C LEU A 70 -6.76 -7.72 -10.78
N VAL A 71 -5.52 -7.81 -10.31
CA VAL A 71 -5.04 -8.76 -9.30
C VAL A 71 -4.12 -8.04 -8.33
N THR A 72 -4.04 -8.52 -7.08
CA THR A 72 -3.14 -7.92 -6.07
C THR A 72 -1.68 -8.02 -6.54
N PRO A 73 -0.97 -6.89 -6.71
CA PRO A 73 0.42 -6.91 -7.12
C PRO A 73 1.31 -7.50 -6.03
N THR A 74 2.47 -8.02 -6.42
CA THR A 74 3.47 -8.56 -5.48
C THR A 74 4.80 -7.85 -5.64
N ALA A 75 5.51 -7.66 -4.53
CA ALA A 75 6.89 -7.19 -4.48
C ALA A 75 7.72 -8.25 -3.74
N ASN A 76 8.79 -8.74 -4.37
CA ASN A 76 9.65 -9.80 -3.82
C ASN A 76 8.85 -11.03 -3.34
N ASN A 77 7.91 -11.51 -4.18
CA ASN A 77 6.99 -12.62 -3.88
C ASN A 77 6.05 -12.41 -2.69
N LYS A 78 5.95 -11.18 -2.16
CA LYS A 78 5.00 -10.82 -1.10
C LYS A 78 3.91 -9.95 -1.70
N LYS A 79 2.65 -10.24 -1.38
CA LYS A 79 1.53 -9.38 -1.78
C LYS A 79 1.75 -7.98 -1.21
N LEU A 80 1.62 -6.97 -2.06
CA LEU A 80 1.55 -5.59 -1.63
C LEU A 80 0.16 -5.40 -1.01
N LEU A 81 0.13 -5.28 0.31
CA LEU A 81 -1.10 -5.01 1.06
C LEU A 81 -1.31 -3.51 1.14
N THR A 82 -2.50 -3.04 0.78
CA THR A 82 -2.88 -1.63 0.99
C THR A 82 -3.37 -1.43 2.43
N VAL A 83 -3.44 -0.18 2.88
CA VAL A 83 -3.95 0.15 4.23
C VAL A 83 -5.42 -0.30 4.39
N ASP A 84 -6.16 -0.37 3.29
CA ASP A 84 -7.54 -0.85 3.23
C ASP A 84 -7.66 -2.38 3.34
N ASP A 85 -6.57 -3.14 3.11
CA ASP A 85 -6.53 -4.59 3.40
C ASP A 85 -6.48 -4.88 4.90
N TYR A 86 -6.25 -3.86 5.75
CA TYR A 86 -6.46 -3.91 7.20
C TYR A 86 -7.83 -3.38 7.61
N SER A 87 -8.82 -3.41 6.71
CA SER A 87 -10.20 -3.13 7.11
C SER A 87 -10.59 -4.12 8.20
N TYR A 88 -10.95 -3.58 9.37
CA TYR A 88 -11.38 -4.37 10.51
C TYR A 88 -12.51 -5.30 10.06
N SER A 89 -12.20 -6.60 9.92
CA SER A 89 -13.16 -7.60 9.47
C SER A 89 -14.32 -7.69 10.45
N LYS A 90 -14.05 -7.39 11.73
CA LYS A 90 -15.04 -7.33 12.80
C LYS A 90 -14.54 -6.53 13.99
N ASN A 91 -15.34 -5.60 14.48
CA ASN A 91 -15.13 -5.04 15.82
C ASN A 91 -15.58 -6.06 16.87
N LEU A 92 -14.63 -6.51 17.69
CA LEU A 92 -14.88 -7.48 18.76
C LEU A 92 -15.22 -6.79 20.07
N TYR A 93 -14.67 -5.60 20.29
CA TYR A 93 -14.91 -4.80 21.46
C TYR A 93 -14.68 -3.31 21.19
N LYS A 94 -15.52 -2.46 21.79
CA LYS A 94 -15.37 -1.00 21.83
C LYS A 94 -15.88 -0.47 23.16
N GLY A 95 -15.05 0.27 23.87
CA GLY A 95 -15.31 0.77 25.22
C GLY A 95 -14.04 0.73 26.07
N ALA A 96 -14.03 1.34 27.25
CA ALA A 96 -12.85 1.33 28.10
C ALA A 96 -12.92 0.21 29.14
N MET A 97 -11.92 -0.66 29.15
CA MET A 97 -11.80 -1.78 30.08
C MET A 97 -10.34 -1.99 30.49
N TYR A 98 -10.07 -2.06 31.80
CA TYR A 98 -8.74 -2.36 32.31
C TYR A 98 -8.22 -3.74 31.90
N PHE A 99 -9.16 -4.60 31.49
CA PHE A 99 -9.02 -5.96 30.99
C PHE A 99 -8.40 -6.87 32.06
N THR A 100 -9.19 -7.14 33.10
CA THR A 100 -8.82 -8.06 34.18
C THR A 100 -9.14 -9.51 33.80
N ASP A 101 -8.86 -10.45 34.70
CA ASP A 101 -9.18 -11.87 34.59
C ASP A 101 -10.70 -12.17 34.57
N THR A 102 -11.49 -11.28 35.16
CA THR A 102 -12.96 -11.30 35.13
C THR A 102 -13.55 -10.77 33.82
N ASN A 103 -12.76 -10.10 33.00
CA ASN A 103 -13.19 -9.60 31.71
C ASN A 103 -12.79 -10.55 30.58
N SER A 104 -13.69 -10.73 29.61
CA SER A 104 -13.39 -11.54 28.44
C SER A 104 -14.08 -11.02 27.20
N ILE A 105 -13.40 -11.09 26.06
CA ILE A 105 -13.94 -10.77 24.73
C ILE A 105 -14.07 -12.07 23.96
N PRO A 106 -15.30 -12.55 23.68
CA PRO A 106 -15.52 -13.70 22.82
C PRO A 106 -15.24 -13.33 21.37
N PHE A 107 -14.70 -14.27 20.60
CA PHE A 107 -14.48 -14.10 19.17
C PHE A 107 -14.53 -15.44 18.43
N SER A 108 -14.69 -15.42 17.11
CA SER A 108 -14.47 -16.60 16.28
C SER A 108 -13.11 -16.50 15.61
N ILE A 109 -12.33 -17.59 15.62
CA ILE A 109 -11.06 -17.66 14.89
C ILE A 109 -11.28 -17.50 13.37
N ASP A 110 -12.46 -17.85 12.87
CA ASP A 110 -12.79 -17.74 11.45
C ASP A 110 -13.03 -16.29 11.01
N ASP A 111 -13.41 -15.42 11.95
CA ASP A 111 -13.57 -13.98 11.72
C ASP A 111 -12.21 -13.28 11.62
N VAL A 112 -11.16 -13.87 12.20
CA VAL A 112 -9.78 -13.38 12.15
C VAL A 112 -9.12 -13.86 10.86
N LYS A 113 -8.73 -12.96 9.96
CA LYS A 113 -8.04 -13.33 8.71
C LYS A 113 -6.54 -13.24 8.89
N THR A 114 -6.06 -12.08 9.34
CA THR A 114 -4.64 -11.74 9.48
C THR A 114 -4.22 -11.67 10.95
N GLY A 115 -5.09 -11.20 11.85
CA GLY A 115 -4.72 -11.03 13.25
C GLY A 115 -5.73 -10.26 14.09
N LEU A 116 -5.34 -9.99 15.33
CA LEU A 116 -6.11 -9.19 16.28
C LEU A 116 -5.40 -7.87 16.52
N VAL A 117 -6.14 -6.77 16.39
CA VAL A 117 -5.67 -5.42 16.70
C VAL A 117 -6.21 -5.02 18.05
N PHE A 118 -5.32 -4.60 18.95
CA PHE A 118 -5.66 -4.04 20.26
C PHE A 118 -5.28 -2.57 20.28
N VAL A 119 -6.23 -1.72 20.66
CA VAL A 119 -5.98 -0.31 20.91
C VAL A 119 -6.09 -0.07 22.40
N LEU A 120 -5.05 0.52 22.98
CA LEU A 120 -4.99 0.89 24.39
C LEU A 120 -4.87 2.40 24.48
N GLY A 121 -5.62 3.01 25.38
CA GLY A 121 -5.61 4.46 25.61
C GLY A 121 -5.38 4.79 27.07
N ARG A 122 -4.81 5.97 27.34
CA ARG A 122 -4.79 6.50 28.71
C ARG A 122 -6.21 6.64 29.23
N TYR A 123 -6.43 6.16 30.44
CA TYR A 123 -7.74 6.10 31.05
C TYR A 123 -7.69 6.54 32.50
N ASN A 124 -8.67 7.37 32.87
CA ASN A 124 -8.95 7.77 34.23
C ASN A 124 -10.39 7.35 34.55
N SER A 125 -10.63 6.69 35.68
CA SER A 125 -11.99 6.25 36.06
C SER A 125 -12.99 7.38 36.22
N THR A 126 -12.53 8.60 36.49
CA THR A 126 -13.37 9.79 36.65
C THR A 126 -13.63 10.49 35.32
N GLU A 127 -12.63 10.58 34.46
CA GLU A 127 -12.68 11.38 33.21
C GLU A 127 -12.90 10.53 31.95
N GLY A 128 -12.76 9.22 32.05
CA GLY A 128 -12.79 8.30 30.92
C GLY A 128 -11.46 8.26 30.16
N VAL A 129 -11.54 8.05 28.84
CA VAL A 129 -10.36 8.00 27.95
C VAL A 129 -9.86 9.42 27.70
N LEU A 130 -8.59 9.69 27.97
CA LEU A 130 -8.02 11.05 28.02
C LEU A 130 -7.63 11.64 26.65
N GLY A 131 -8.04 11.03 25.54
CA GLY A 131 -7.76 11.53 24.17
C GLY A 131 -6.29 11.58 23.76
N THR A 132 -5.36 11.12 24.60
CA THR A 132 -3.91 11.12 24.37
C THR A 132 -3.29 9.80 24.83
N GLY A 133 -2.10 9.47 24.31
CA GLY A 133 -1.37 8.27 24.71
C GLY A 133 -2.05 6.97 24.26
N PHE A 134 -2.30 6.85 22.96
CA PHE A 134 -2.83 5.62 22.35
C PHE A 134 -1.71 4.73 21.84
N TYR A 135 -1.88 3.42 22.04
CA TYR A 135 -0.94 2.38 21.63
C TYR A 135 -1.71 1.30 20.88
N THR A 136 -1.28 1.00 19.67
CA THR A 136 -1.91 -0.01 18.81
C THR A 136 -0.98 -1.21 18.67
N HIS A 137 -1.49 -2.40 18.95
CA HIS A 137 -0.77 -3.65 18.82
C HIS A 137 -1.47 -4.59 17.87
N ILE A 138 -0.69 -5.27 17.04
CA ILE A 138 -1.19 -6.32 16.15
C ILE A 138 -0.58 -7.64 16.60
N ILE A 139 -1.43 -8.60 16.95
CA ILE A 139 -1.04 -9.98 17.18
C ILE A 139 -1.51 -10.81 15.99
N ARG A 140 -0.54 -11.27 15.19
CA ARG A 140 -0.82 -12.04 13.97
C ARG A 140 -1.50 -13.37 14.30
N LYS A 141 -2.37 -13.82 13.40
CA LYS A 141 -3.15 -15.06 13.55
C LYS A 141 -2.27 -16.27 13.80
N GLU A 142 -1.24 -16.45 13.00
CA GLU A 142 -0.28 -17.54 13.14
C GLU A 142 0.45 -17.50 14.49
N ALA A 143 0.73 -16.30 15.01
CA ALA A 143 1.44 -16.13 16.28
C ALA A 143 0.57 -16.58 17.46
N PHE A 144 -0.69 -16.13 17.54
CA PHE A 144 -1.55 -16.56 18.65
C PHE A 144 -2.02 -18.00 18.53
N ILE A 145 -2.23 -18.53 17.31
CA ILE A 145 -2.57 -19.95 17.12
C ILE A 145 -1.43 -20.85 17.61
N SER A 146 -0.17 -20.48 17.32
CA SER A 146 0.98 -21.28 17.75
C SER A 146 1.21 -21.30 19.27
N ARG A 147 0.59 -20.37 20.02
CA ARG A 147 0.82 -20.16 21.46
C ARG A 147 -0.47 -19.86 22.21
N LEU A 148 -1.56 -20.56 21.86
CA LEU A 148 -2.85 -20.38 22.54
C LEU A 148 -2.70 -20.50 24.06
N SER A 149 -3.42 -19.64 24.77
CA SER A 149 -3.44 -19.53 26.23
C SER A 149 -2.10 -19.18 26.87
N LYS A 150 -1.10 -18.74 26.10
CA LYS A 150 0.12 -18.12 26.62
C LYS A 150 -0.06 -16.61 26.70
N GLU A 151 0.71 -15.98 27.58
CA GLU A 151 0.72 -14.53 27.78
C GLU A 151 1.24 -13.83 26.52
N PHE A 152 0.49 -12.83 26.07
CA PHE A 152 0.95 -11.78 25.17
C PHE A 152 1.03 -10.48 25.95
N ARG A 153 2.17 -9.80 25.86
CA ARG A 153 2.40 -8.51 26.50
C ARG A 153 2.23 -7.39 25.49
N LEU A 154 1.21 -6.57 25.69
CA LEU A 154 0.98 -5.35 24.92
C LEU A 154 1.74 -4.23 25.62
N THR A 155 2.94 -3.88 25.13
CA THR A 155 3.84 -2.91 25.76
C THR A 155 3.36 -1.47 25.58
N ILE A 156 3.31 -0.70 26.67
CA ILE A 156 2.74 0.65 26.70
C ILE A 156 3.66 1.54 27.52
N ALA A 157 4.23 2.57 26.92
CA ALA A 157 5.16 3.48 27.60
C ALA A 157 6.21 2.73 28.45
N ASP A 158 6.09 2.79 29.77
CA ASP A 158 6.95 2.20 30.80
C ASP A 158 6.38 0.89 31.41
N THR A 159 5.28 0.36 30.88
CA THR A 159 4.60 -0.84 31.38
C THR A 159 4.03 -1.71 30.24
N TYR A 160 3.14 -2.65 30.55
CA TYR A 160 2.45 -3.49 29.58
C TYR A 160 1.11 -4.00 30.11
N LYS A 161 0.20 -4.39 29.20
CA LYS A 161 -0.99 -5.18 29.52
C LYS A 161 -0.78 -6.65 29.15
N SER A 162 -1.05 -7.53 30.09
CA SER A 162 -1.01 -8.98 29.90
C SER A 162 -2.35 -9.45 29.38
N ILE A 163 -2.35 -10.17 28.25
CA ILE A 163 -3.55 -10.78 27.68
C ILE A 163 -3.29 -12.24 27.31
N PHE A 164 -4.35 -13.02 27.30
CA PHE A 164 -4.34 -14.43 26.97
C PHE A 164 -5.38 -14.70 25.88
N ILE A 165 -4.92 -15.23 24.76
CA ILE A 165 -5.78 -15.57 23.62
C ILE A 165 -5.93 -17.09 23.62
N SER A 166 -7.15 -17.55 23.88
CA SER A 166 -7.54 -18.96 23.83
C SER A 166 -8.46 -19.21 22.63
N ASN A 167 -8.88 -20.46 22.42
CA ASN A 167 -9.78 -20.78 21.32
C ASN A 167 -11.15 -20.10 21.52
N GLY A 168 -11.36 -19.01 20.80
CA GLY A 168 -12.61 -18.23 20.78
C GLY A 168 -12.80 -17.25 21.95
N LEU A 169 -11.77 -17.01 22.76
CA LEU A 169 -11.87 -16.09 23.89
C LEU A 169 -10.55 -15.38 24.17
N ILE A 170 -10.62 -14.06 24.39
CA ILE A 170 -9.51 -13.23 24.83
C ILE A 170 -9.78 -12.81 26.27
N LYS A 171 -8.80 -12.98 27.16
CA LYS A 171 -8.88 -12.54 28.56
C LYS A 171 -7.70 -11.66 28.93
N GLY A 172 -7.87 -10.84 29.96
CA GLY A 172 -6.78 -10.15 30.60
C GLY A 172 -6.35 -10.81 31.92
N GLU A 173 -5.72 -10.03 32.79
CA GLU A 173 -5.19 -10.48 34.08
C GLU A 173 -5.49 -9.46 35.17
N VAL A 174 -5.71 -9.91 36.40
CA VAL A 174 -6.03 -9.04 37.55
C VAL A 174 -5.00 -7.93 37.77
N ASP A 175 -3.73 -8.20 37.48
CA ASP A 175 -2.62 -7.24 37.64
C ASP A 175 -2.68 -6.09 36.63
N ASN A 176 -3.42 -6.23 35.53
CA ASN A 176 -3.70 -5.09 34.66
C ASN A 176 -4.46 -3.97 35.39
N TYR A 177 -5.16 -4.29 36.48
CA TYR A 177 -5.80 -3.31 37.36
C TYR A 177 -5.04 -3.07 38.65
N ASN A 178 -4.49 -4.10 39.31
CA ASN A 178 -3.86 -3.91 40.63
C ASN A 178 -2.57 -3.08 40.56
N ASP A 179 -1.79 -3.22 39.48
CA ASP A 179 -0.61 -2.40 39.23
C ASP A 179 -1.03 -0.96 38.86
N ALA A 180 -0.55 0.00 39.63
CA ALA A 180 -0.92 1.40 39.47
C ALA A 180 -0.55 1.98 38.10
N THR A 181 0.59 1.56 37.53
CA THR A 181 1.09 2.01 36.23
C THR A 181 0.30 1.36 35.10
N LYS A 182 0.03 0.05 35.18
CA LYS A 182 -0.84 -0.65 34.22
C LYS A 182 -2.24 -0.08 34.22
N ARG A 183 -2.77 0.29 35.39
CA ARG A 183 -4.12 0.87 35.54
C ARG A 183 -4.26 2.24 34.87
N LEU A 184 -3.18 2.94 34.52
CA LEU A 184 -3.28 4.21 33.76
C LEU A 184 -3.77 4.02 32.32
N PHE A 185 -3.86 2.76 31.86
CA PHE A 185 -4.30 2.42 30.50
C PHE A 185 -5.45 1.43 30.53
N ALA A 186 -6.38 1.60 29.60
CA ALA A 186 -7.46 0.66 29.34
C ALA A 186 -7.38 0.17 27.89
N VAL A 187 -7.80 -1.06 27.64
CA VAL A 187 -8.17 -1.51 26.29
C VAL A 187 -9.39 -0.70 25.89
N VAL A 188 -9.29 0.00 24.77
CA VAL A 188 -10.38 0.86 24.23
C VAL A 188 -11.09 0.22 23.05
N GLU A 189 -10.37 -0.62 22.32
CA GLU A 189 -10.89 -1.29 21.12
C GLU A 189 -10.14 -2.59 20.86
N VAL A 190 -10.87 -3.61 20.40
CA VAL A 190 -10.28 -4.84 19.86
C VAL A 190 -10.97 -5.18 18.56
N ASN A 191 -10.19 -5.41 17.50
CA ASN A 191 -10.69 -5.74 16.18
C ASN A 191 -10.05 -7.01 15.65
N ALA A 192 -10.82 -7.79 14.92
CA ALA A 192 -10.28 -8.78 13.99
C ALA A 192 -9.94 -8.09 12.66
N ILE A 193 -8.83 -8.49 12.07
CA ILE A 193 -8.36 -8.16 10.71
C ILE A 193 -7.94 -9.45 10.01
#